data_AF-A0AAU9DEQ5-F1
#
_entry.id   AF-A0AAU9DEQ5-F1
#
_cell.length_a   1.000
_cell.length_b   1.000
_cell.length_c   1.000
_cell.angle_alpha   90.00
_cell.angle_beta   90.00
_cell.angle_gamma   90.00
#
_symmetry.space_group_name_H-M   'P 1'
#
loop_
_entity.id
_entity.type
_entity.pdbx_description
1 polymer ?
#
loop_
_entity_poly.entity_id
_entity_poly.type
_entity_poly.pdbx_seq_one_letter_code
_entity_poly.pdbx_strand_id
1 'polypeptide(L)' 'MQQEKNKDSELVINAFSRVKKALDNISIFHTDRGNEFKNKAIDELLKTFDISRSLSKKRISL' A
#
# COMPACT_ATOMS: atom_id res chain seq x y z
N MET A 1 -19.24 7.94 15.09
CA MET A 1 -17.93 7.41 14.66
C MET A 1 -17.47 8.25 13.48
N GLN A 2 -16.45 9.10 13.69
CA GLN A 2 -15.90 9.94 12.63
C GLN A 2 -15.00 9.06 11.77
N GLN A 3 -15.40 8.81 10.53
CA GLN A 3 -14.47 8.30 9.51
C GLN A 3 -13.39 9.37 9.31
N GLU A 4 -12.13 9.04 9.58
CA GLU A 4 -11.00 9.90 9.27
C GLU A 4 -10.98 10.15 7.76
N LYS A 5 -11.28 11.39 7.40
CA LYS A 5 -11.92 11.80 6.15
C LYS A 5 -11.10 11.64 4.86
N ASN A 6 -9.91 11.03 4.90
CA ASN A 6 -8.97 11.03 3.77
C ASN A 6 -8.01 9.82 3.73
N LYS A 7 -8.31 8.68 4.35
CA LYS A 7 -7.43 7.49 4.30
C LYS A 7 -7.83 6.56 3.16
N ASP A 8 -7.86 7.11 1.95
CA ASP A 8 -8.44 6.46 0.77
C ASP A 8 -7.36 5.82 -0.11
N SER A 9 -7.75 4.76 -0.82
CA SER A 9 -7.02 4.11 -1.93
C SER A 9 -6.26 5.12 -2.80
N GLU A 10 -6.92 6.24 -3.07
CA GLU A 10 -6.47 7.30 -3.95
C GLU A 10 -5.14 7.92 -3.49
N LEU A 11 -4.91 8.06 -2.18
CA LEU A 11 -3.62 8.55 -1.69
C LEU A 11 -2.47 7.59 -2.00
N VAL A 12 -2.72 6.28 -1.89
CA VAL A 12 -1.68 5.28 -2.18
C VAL A 12 -1.41 5.25 -3.68
N ILE A 13 -2.44 5.30 -4.53
CA ILE A 13 -2.29 5.40 -5.98
C ILE A 13 -1.52 6.68 -6.36
N ASN A 14 -1.86 7.82 -5.75
CA ASN A 14 -1.13 9.08 -5.96
C ASN A 14 0.32 9.03 -5.47
N ALA A 15 0.64 8.20 -4.47
CA ALA A 15 2.02 7.98 -4.07
C ALA A 15 2.79 7.17 -5.13
N PHE A 16 2.18 6.12 -5.68
CA PHE A 16 2.76 5.33 -6.77
C PHE A 16 3.00 6.16 -8.04
N SER A 17 2.09 7.07 -8.40
CA SER A 17 2.26 7.95 -9.57
C SER A 17 3.43 8.94 -9.45
N ARG A 18 3.89 9.21 -8.22
CA ARG A 18 5.05 10.07 -7.95
C ARG A 18 6.38 9.33 -7.99
N VAL A 19 6.37 8.00 -8.09
CA VAL A 19 7.60 7.21 -8.18
C VAL A 19 8.24 7.47 -9.54
N LYS A 20 9.46 8.03 -9.53
CA LYS A 20 10.20 8.40 -10.75
C LYS A 20 10.77 7.20 -11.51
N LYS A 21 10.70 6.00 -10.94
CA LYS A 21 11.14 4.75 -11.54
C LYS A 21 9.93 3.98 -12.03
N ALA A 22 10.11 3.22 -13.10
CA ALA A 22 9.04 2.36 -13.61
C ALA A 22 8.70 1.29 -12.56
N LEU A 23 7.40 1.08 -12.31
CA LEU A 23 6.90 0.29 -11.18
C LEU A 23 7.22 -1.20 -11.30
N ASP A 24 7.37 -1.69 -12.52
CA ASP A 24 7.90 -3.01 -12.90
C ASP A 24 9.33 -3.27 -12.39
N ASN A 25 10.09 -2.22 -12.04
CA ASN A 25 11.40 -2.37 -11.40
C ASN A 25 11.34 -2.48 -9.87
N ILE A 26 10.15 -2.50 -9.27
CA ILE A 26 9.96 -2.59 -7.82
C ILE A 26 9.58 -4.02 -7.46
N SER A 27 10.45 -4.75 -6.79
CA SER A 27 10.14 -6.13 -6.40
C SER A 27 9.31 -6.25 -5.11
N ILE A 28 9.45 -5.29 -4.17
CA ILE A 28 8.84 -5.37 -2.83
C ILE A 28 8.19 -4.05 -2.43
N PHE A 29 6.94 -4.11 -1.98
CA PHE A 29 6.24 -3.02 -1.30
C PHE A 29 6.07 -3.35 0.19
N HIS A 30 6.81 -2.65 1.05
CA HIS A 30 6.75 -2.84 2.50
C HIS A 30 5.75 -1.87 3.14
N THR A 31 4.74 -2.41 3.82
CA THR A 31 3.70 -1.63 4.53
C THR A 31 3.53 -2.11 5.95
N ASP A 32 2.94 -1.29 6.81
CA ASP A 32 2.43 -1.80 8.08
C ASP A 32 1.11 -2.58 7.90
N ARG A 33 0.52 -3.03 9.00
CA ARG A 33 -0.75 -3.76 9.00
C ARG A 33 -1.99 -2.86 9.14
N GLY A 34 -1.82 -1.55 8.96
CA GLY A 34 -2.93 -0.58 8.95
C GLY A 34 -3.99 -0.95 7.93
N ASN A 35 -5.25 -0.62 8.23
CA ASN A 35 -6.37 -0.88 7.32
C ASN A 35 -6.31 0.02 6.07
N GLU A 36 -5.59 1.12 6.14
CA GLU A 36 -5.34 2.07 5.06
C GLU A 36 -4.69 1.40 3.84
N PHE A 37 -3.90 0.35 4.08
CA PHE A 37 -3.26 -0.42 3.01
C PHE A 37 -4.05 -1.67 2.60
N LYS A 38 -5.21 -1.96 3.20
CA LYS A 38 -6.07 -3.09 2.85
C LYS A 38 -7.13 -2.65 1.83
N ASN A 39 -6.68 -2.39 0.62
CA ASN A 39 -7.52 -1.86 -0.44
C ASN A 39 -7.34 -2.66 -1.74
N LYS A 40 -8.45 -2.99 -2.41
CA LYS A 40 -8.44 -3.75 -3.67
C LYS A 40 -7.59 -3.09 -4.76
N ALA A 41 -7.63 -1.77 -4.88
CA ALA A 41 -6.84 -1.06 -5.89
C ALA A 41 -5.34 -1.18 -5.65
N ILE A 42 -4.91 -1.24 -4.39
CA ILE A 42 -3.51 -1.49 -4.03
C ILE A 42 -3.15 -2.93 -4.41
N ASP A 43 -3.98 -3.90 -4.05
CA ASP A 43 -3.72 -5.31 -4.36
C ASP A 43 -3.68 -5.57 -5.88
N GLU A 44 -4.55 -4.92 -6.66
CA GLU A 44 -4.56 -4.97 -8.13
C GLU A 44 -3.32 -4.31 -8.74
N LEU A 45 -2.89 -3.15 -8.22
CA LEU A 45 -1.66 -2.49 -8.66
C LEU A 45 -0.44 -3.38 -8.40
N LEU A 46 -0.30 -3.92 -7.19
CA LEU A 46 0.81 -4.79 -6.84
C LEU A 46 0.84 -6.03 -7.74
N LYS A 47 -0.32 -6.63 -8.01
CA LYS A 47 -0.44 -7.77 -8.93
C LYS A 47 -0.07 -7.41 -10.37
N THR A 48 -0.47 -6.24 -10.85
CA THR A 48 -0.23 -5.80 -12.24
C THR A 48 1.26 -5.62 -12.53
N PHE A 49 2.01 -5.13 -11.55
CA PHE A 49 3.45 -4.88 -11.67
C PHE A 49 4.32 -5.98 -11.04
N ASP A 50 3.74 -7.13 -10.69
CA ASP A 50 4.41 -8.26 -10.03
C ASP A 50 5.20 -7.89 -8.76
N ILE A 51 4.64 -6.96 -7.98
CA ILE A 51 5.25 -6.44 -6.75
C ILE A 51 4.82 -7.29 -5.56
N SER A 52 5.78 -7.91 -4.88
CA SER A 52 5.52 -8.68 -3.67
C SER A 52 5.23 -7.76 -2.47
N ARG A 53 4.22 -8.12 -1.66
CA ARG A 53 3.87 -7.36 -0.46
C ARG A 53 4.58 -7.89 0.78
N SER A 54 5.28 -7.01 1.49
CA SER A 54 5.89 -7.29 2.79
C SER A 54 5.18 -6.49 3.89
N LEU A 55 4.94 -7.11 5.04
CA LEU A 55 4.28 -6.47 6.17
C LEU A 55 5.29 -6.25 7.31
N SER A 56 5.18 -5.12 8.01
CA SER A 56 6.00 -4.82 9.20
C SER A 56 5.76 -5.84 10.33
N LYS A 57 6.40 -5.72 11.50
CA LYS A 57 6.08 -6.63 12.63
C LYS A 57 4.69 -6.33 13.18
N LYS A 58 3.96 -7.37 13.61
CA LYS A 58 2.66 -7.15 14.27
C LYS A 58 2.99 -6.48 15.58
N ARG A 59 2.43 -5.30 15.84
CA ARG A 59 2.55 -4.71 17.17
C ARG A 59 1.86 -5.68 18.13
N ILE A 60 2.65 -6.34 18.96
CA ILE A 60 2.15 -7.15 20.07
C ILE A 60 1.96 -6.14 21.21
N SER A 61 0.72 -5.96 21.67
CA SER A 61 0.51 -5.25 22.93
C SER A 61 0.86 -6.25 24.04
N LEU A 62 1.86 -5.90 24.85
CA LEU A 62 2.15 -6.58 26.12
C LEU A 62 1.15 -6.12 27.17
#